data_AF-A0A9D6VZR8-F1
#
_entry.id   AF-A0A9D6VZR8-F1
#
_cell.length_a   1.000
_cell.length_b   1.000
_cell.length_c   1.000
_cell.angle_alpha   90.00
_cell.angle_beta   90.00
_cell.angle_gamma   90.00
#
_symmetry.space_group_name_H-M   'P 1'
#
loop_
_entity.id
_entity.type
_entity.pdbx_description
1 polymer ?
#
loop_
_entity_poly.entity_id
_entity_poly.type
_entity_poly.pdbx_seq_one_letter_code
_entity_poly.pdbx_strand_id
1 'polypeptide(L)'
;MAEQKVLEALRAKHRVLVRQSYAPGELNKGYAGKCLRVDVGGNKVSELPVTEDMKKLFVGGKGFDLRLMWDEVTPTTKWDSPENAICISSGPLGGTTTFSGAGKSLVTTISPMTGIPIDSNVGGHFGPLLKFSGFDALVVTGIAQEEVIVVIDATANEVRVETAPKEATDSHLLAEQLTRMFGTTPNDFENVSVVSAGSGAEHALMGCLNFSWWDWRRGTARLKQAGRGGIGTVLRHKKIKALVVHARPWKNKWTITLDPGLAEN
;
A
#
# COMPACT_ATOMS: atom_id res chain seq x y z
N MET A 1 6.15 22.11 16.21
CA MET A 1 4.88 22.84 16.42
C MET A 1 4.36 23.52 15.16
N ALA A 2 5.18 24.28 14.40
CA ALA A 2 4.74 24.90 13.15
C ALA A 2 4.36 23.85 12.07
N GLU A 3 5.19 22.83 11.89
CA GLU A 3 4.95 21.72 10.95
C GLU A 3 3.66 20.95 11.25
N GLN A 4 3.44 20.59 12.52
CA GLN A 4 2.21 19.90 12.96
C GLN A 4 0.94 20.70 12.65
N LYS A 5 0.97 22.02 12.89
CA LYS A 5 -0.16 22.91 12.55
C LYS A 5 -0.45 22.94 11.05
N VAL A 6 0.58 22.86 10.21
CA VAL A 6 0.41 22.78 8.75
C VAL A 6 -0.26 21.46 8.37
N LEU A 7 0.19 20.33 8.94
CA LEU A 7 -0.39 19.00 8.67
C LEU A 7 -1.85 18.91 9.15
N GLU A 8 -2.15 19.44 10.32
CA GLU A 8 -3.54 19.54 10.83
C GLU A 8 -4.41 20.39 9.91
N ALA A 9 -3.89 21.51 9.42
CA ALA A 9 -4.60 22.37 8.46
C ALA A 9 -4.75 21.74 7.07
N LEU A 10 -3.92 20.75 6.69
CA LEU A 10 -4.13 19.92 5.51
C LEU A 10 -5.24 18.90 5.77
N ARG A 11 -5.11 18.11 6.84
CA ARG A 11 -6.07 17.08 7.24
C ARG A 11 -7.48 17.64 7.45
N ALA A 12 -7.61 18.84 8.01
CA ALA A 12 -8.90 19.52 8.20
C ALA A 12 -9.64 19.83 6.89
N LYS A 13 -8.95 19.80 5.74
CA LYS A 13 -9.56 20.00 4.42
C LYS A 13 -9.96 18.70 3.73
N HIS A 14 -9.59 17.56 4.31
CA HIS A 14 -9.97 16.26 3.78
C HIS A 14 -11.46 16.03 4.04
N ARG A 15 -12.15 15.54 3.03
CA ARG A 15 -13.51 15.03 3.17
C ARG A 15 -13.48 13.53 2.99
N VAL A 16 -14.02 12.81 3.97
CA VAL A 16 -14.17 11.35 3.88
C VAL A 16 -15.32 11.03 2.91
N LEU A 17 -15.03 10.35 1.81
CA LEU A 17 -16.00 9.94 0.80
C LEU A 17 -16.65 8.59 1.16
N VAL A 18 -15.84 7.66 1.67
CA VAL A 18 -16.31 6.39 2.23
C VAL A 18 -15.45 6.01 3.42
N ARG A 19 -16.08 5.41 4.42
CA ARG A 19 -15.44 4.81 5.59
C ARG A 19 -16.03 3.42 5.79
N GLN A 20 -15.16 2.43 5.97
CA GLN A 20 -15.54 1.06 6.26
C GLN A 20 -14.69 0.54 7.41
N SER A 21 -15.34 0.15 8.51
CA SER A 21 -14.68 -0.61 9.57
C SER A 21 -14.48 -2.06 9.12
N TYR A 22 -13.39 -2.68 9.56
CA TYR A 22 -13.10 -4.09 9.30
C TYR A 22 -12.62 -4.79 10.57
N ALA A 23 -12.82 -6.10 10.65
CA ALA A 23 -12.21 -6.90 11.72
C ALA A 23 -10.81 -7.35 11.27
N PRO A 24 -9.71 -7.07 11.99
CA PRO A 24 -8.40 -7.56 11.60
C PRO A 24 -8.38 -9.09 11.61
N GLY A 25 -7.88 -9.70 10.54
CA GLY A 25 -7.68 -11.15 10.48
C GLY A 25 -6.41 -11.56 11.21
N GLU A 26 -6.42 -12.72 11.88
CA GLU A 26 -5.19 -13.31 12.42
C GLU A 26 -4.35 -13.93 11.30
N LEU A 27 -3.02 -13.76 11.38
CA LEU A 27 -2.11 -14.35 10.41
C LEU A 27 -1.95 -15.85 10.69
N ASN A 28 -2.37 -16.67 9.73
CA ASN A 28 -2.17 -18.12 9.77
C ASN A 28 -1.22 -18.55 8.65
N LYS A 29 -0.04 -19.09 9.02
CA LYS A 29 1.02 -19.51 8.08
C LYS A 29 1.38 -18.44 7.04
N GLY A 30 1.38 -17.17 7.47
CA GLY A 30 1.72 -16.03 6.61
C GLY A 30 0.56 -15.46 5.80
N TYR A 31 -0.66 -15.95 5.95
CA TYR A 31 -1.86 -15.43 5.27
C TYR A 31 -2.80 -14.72 6.27
N ALA A 32 -3.29 -13.55 5.88
CA ALA A 32 -4.37 -12.87 6.60
C ALA A 32 -5.77 -13.42 6.24
N GLY A 33 -5.87 -14.14 5.13
CA GLY A 33 -7.10 -14.83 4.71
C GLY A 33 -8.08 -13.95 3.94
N LYS A 34 -7.73 -12.69 3.65
CA LYS A 34 -8.57 -11.75 2.92
C LYS A 34 -7.77 -10.70 2.17
N CYS A 35 -8.37 -10.18 1.10
CA CYS A 35 -7.89 -9.06 0.31
C CYS A 35 -8.82 -7.86 0.49
N LEU A 36 -8.28 -6.66 0.40
CA LEU A 36 -9.04 -5.42 0.41
C LEU A 36 -9.30 -4.97 -1.04
N ARG A 37 -10.56 -4.71 -1.39
CA ARG A 37 -10.93 -4.13 -2.68
C ARG A 37 -11.55 -2.74 -2.47
N VAL A 38 -10.96 -1.74 -3.12
CA VAL A 38 -11.40 -0.34 -3.05
C VAL A 38 -11.73 0.16 -4.46
N ASP A 39 -12.99 0.49 -4.68
CA ASP A 39 -13.44 1.20 -5.88
C ASP A 39 -13.50 2.70 -5.58
N VAL A 40 -12.55 3.46 -6.11
CA VAL A 40 -12.47 4.91 -5.91
C VAL A 40 -13.43 5.70 -6.80
N GLY A 41 -13.98 5.08 -7.85
CA GLY A 41 -15.00 5.70 -8.70
C GLY A 41 -16.39 5.59 -8.07
N GLY A 42 -16.70 4.42 -7.52
CA GLY A 42 -17.94 4.15 -6.80
C GLY A 42 -17.92 4.48 -5.30
N ASN A 43 -16.77 4.89 -4.75
CA ASN A 43 -16.55 5.07 -3.30
C ASN A 43 -16.99 3.84 -2.49
N LYS A 44 -16.55 2.65 -2.89
CA LYS A 44 -16.92 1.39 -2.24
C LYS A 44 -15.69 0.65 -1.72
N VAL A 45 -15.78 0.19 -0.49
CA VAL A 45 -14.77 -0.68 0.14
C VAL A 45 -15.41 -2.04 0.40
N SER A 46 -14.70 -3.11 0.06
CA SER A 46 -15.16 -4.48 0.25
C SER A 46 -13.99 -5.41 0.57
N GLU A 47 -14.29 -6.51 1.25
CA GLU A 47 -13.33 -7.57 1.55
C GLU A 47 -13.58 -8.76 0.62
N LEU A 48 -12.51 -9.33 0.08
CA LEU A 48 -12.55 -10.54 -0.74
C LEU A 48 -11.87 -11.69 0.02
N PRO A 49 -12.43 -12.90 0.03
CA PRO A 49 -11.80 -14.02 0.71
C PRO A 49 -10.56 -14.51 -0.05
N VAL A 50 -9.51 -14.91 0.69
CA VAL A 50 -8.40 -15.68 0.12
C VAL A 50 -8.74 -17.17 0.25
N THR A 51 -9.13 -17.78 -0.86
CA THR A 51 -9.51 -19.20 -0.89
C THR A 51 -8.30 -20.12 -0.78
N GLU A 52 -8.51 -21.38 -0.40
CA GLU A 52 -7.44 -22.39 -0.38
C GLU A 52 -6.84 -22.63 -1.77
N ASP A 53 -7.66 -22.56 -2.83
CA ASP A 53 -7.18 -22.68 -4.20
C ASP A 53 -6.28 -21.51 -4.59
N MET A 54 -6.61 -20.29 -4.13
CA MET A 54 -5.73 -19.14 -4.32
C MET A 54 -4.35 -19.40 -3.69
N LYS A 55 -4.32 -19.88 -2.43
CA LYS A 55 -3.07 -20.19 -1.73
C LYS A 55 -2.27 -21.28 -2.44
N LYS A 56 -2.92 -22.35 -2.91
CA LYS A 56 -2.25 -23.49 -3.57
C LYS A 56 -1.70 -23.14 -4.95
N LEU A 57 -2.48 -22.45 -5.78
CA LEU A 57 -2.14 -22.19 -7.17
C LEU A 57 -1.27 -20.94 -7.36
N PHE A 58 -1.53 -19.90 -6.56
CA PHE A 58 -0.92 -18.59 -6.77
C PHE A 58 0.04 -18.19 -5.66
N VAL A 59 0.01 -18.85 -4.49
CA VAL A 59 0.91 -18.68 -3.34
C VAL A 59 0.83 -17.30 -2.66
N GLY A 60 0.82 -16.19 -3.39
CA GLY A 60 0.85 -14.82 -2.88
C GLY A 60 1.60 -13.90 -3.85
N GLY A 61 1.78 -12.63 -3.47
CA GLY A 61 2.51 -11.66 -4.31
C GLY A 61 1.92 -11.57 -5.72
N LYS A 62 2.78 -11.58 -6.73
CA LYS A 62 2.39 -11.51 -8.16
C LYS A 62 1.26 -12.46 -8.53
N GLY A 63 1.24 -13.68 -7.98
CA GLY A 63 0.19 -14.65 -8.29
C GLY A 63 -1.19 -14.16 -7.82
N PHE A 64 -1.28 -13.60 -6.62
CA PHE A 64 -2.53 -13.01 -6.11
C PHE A 64 -2.91 -11.79 -6.93
N ASP A 65 -1.95 -10.92 -7.23
CA ASP A 65 -2.19 -9.71 -8.01
C ASP A 65 -2.78 -10.04 -9.40
N LEU A 66 -2.20 -11.01 -10.11
CA LEU A 66 -2.68 -11.46 -11.41
C LEU A 66 -4.05 -12.14 -11.33
N ARG A 67 -4.30 -12.97 -10.31
CA ARG A 67 -5.60 -13.61 -10.12
C ARG A 67 -6.70 -12.58 -9.85
N LEU A 68 -6.42 -11.61 -8.97
CA LEU A 68 -7.37 -10.56 -8.61
C LEU A 68 -7.61 -9.63 -9.81
N MET A 69 -6.55 -9.25 -10.53
CA MET A 69 -6.67 -8.43 -11.73
C MET A 69 -7.47 -9.15 -12.82
N TRP A 70 -7.28 -10.46 -13.00
CA TRP A 70 -8.06 -11.27 -13.94
C TRP A 70 -9.57 -11.20 -13.67
N ASP A 71 -9.97 -11.15 -12.40
CA ASP A 71 -11.38 -11.07 -12.01
C ASP A 71 -11.99 -9.67 -12.25
N GLU A 72 -11.16 -8.63 -12.45
CA GLU A 72 -11.60 -7.25 -12.68
C GLU A 72 -11.63 -6.85 -14.17
N VAL A 73 -10.73 -7.40 -14.99
CA VAL A 73 -10.55 -6.95 -16.38
C VAL A 73 -11.34 -7.79 -17.39
N THR A 74 -11.68 -7.16 -18.52
CA THR A 74 -12.29 -7.81 -19.68
C THR A 74 -11.32 -7.82 -20.86
N PRO A 75 -11.58 -8.59 -21.94
CA PRO A 75 -10.74 -8.55 -23.15
C PRO A 75 -10.61 -7.16 -23.80
N THR A 76 -11.53 -6.24 -23.51
CA THR A 76 -11.54 -4.88 -24.05
C THR A 76 -10.97 -3.83 -23.10
N THR A 77 -10.58 -4.23 -21.88
CA THR A 77 -10.04 -3.32 -20.87
C THR A 77 -8.69 -2.75 -21.32
N LYS A 78 -8.55 -1.43 -21.22
CA LYS A 78 -7.33 -0.69 -21.53
C LYS A 78 -6.70 -0.13 -20.26
N TRP A 79 -5.50 0.41 -20.39
CA TRP A 79 -4.76 0.97 -19.25
C TRP A 79 -5.50 2.11 -18.54
N ASP A 80 -6.29 2.89 -19.28
CA ASP A 80 -7.05 4.06 -18.85
C ASP A 80 -8.50 3.75 -18.46
N SER A 81 -8.91 2.48 -18.59
CA SER A 81 -10.24 2.04 -18.21
C SER A 81 -10.45 2.05 -16.69
N PRO A 82 -11.68 2.33 -16.20
CA PRO A 82 -11.98 2.29 -14.77
C PRO A 82 -11.77 0.91 -14.15
N GLU A 83 -12.08 -0.17 -14.88
CA GLU A 83 -11.91 -1.56 -14.43
C GLU A 83 -10.46 -2.06 -14.43
N ASN A 84 -9.51 -1.34 -15.07
CA ASN A 84 -8.10 -1.69 -14.97
C ASN A 84 -7.63 -1.54 -13.52
N ALA A 85 -7.48 -2.67 -12.82
CA ALA A 85 -7.12 -2.67 -11.42
C ALA A 85 -5.62 -2.36 -11.22
N ILE A 86 -5.31 -1.68 -10.12
CA ILE A 86 -3.97 -1.71 -9.52
C ILE A 86 -4.05 -2.70 -8.35
N CYS A 87 -3.41 -3.85 -8.51
CA CYS A 87 -3.32 -4.86 -7.45
C CYS A 87 -1.95 -4.77 -6.80
N ILE A 88 -1.90 -4.72 -5.46
CA ILE A 88 -0.66 -4.71 -4.67
C ILE A 88 -0.74 -5.81 -3.62
N SER A 89 0.24 -6.70 -3.59
CA SER A 89 0.30 -7.74 -2.57
C SER A 89 1.72 -8.05 -2.13
N SER A 90 1.81 -8.78 -1.02
CA SER A 90 3.04 -9.40 -0.56
C SER A 90 2.92 -10.92 -0.56
N GLY A 91 4.06 -11.61 -0.62
CA GLY A 91 4.07 -13.07 -0.48
C GLY A 91 3.69 -13.50 0.94
N PRO A 92 3.50 -14.81 1.19
CA PRO A 92 3.21 -15.32 2.53
C PRO A 92 4.35 -15.05 3.52
N LEU A 93 5.58 -14.93 3.02
CA LEU A 93 6.73 -14.54 3.84
C LEU A 93 6.85 -13.02 4.05
N GLY A 94 5.96 -12.23 3.45
CA GLY A 94 5.95 -10.77 3.51
C GLY A 94 6.02 -10.24 4.95
N GLY A 95 7.07 -9.50 5.28
CA GLY A 95 7.27 -8.96 6.63
C GLY A 95 7.88 -9.93 7.65
N THR A 96 8.21 -11.17 7.27
CA THR A 96 8.91 -12.11 8.16
C THR A 96 10.36 -11.66 8.35
N THR A 97 10.75 -11.36 9.59
CA THR A 97 12.10 -10.86 9.93
C THR A 97 13.19 -11.92 9.88
N THR A 98 12.82 -13.21 9.94
CA THR A 98 13.76 -14.35 9.85
C THR A 98 14.41 -14.46 8.46
N PHE A 99 13.76 -13.93 7.42
CA PHE A 99 14.28 -13.98 6.05
C PHE A 99 14.68 -12.58 5.58
N SER A 100 15.96 -12.41 5.29
CA SER A 100 16.47 -11.18 4.67
C SER A 100 15.76 -10.90 3.34
N GLY A 101 15.28 -9.67 3.16
CA GLY A 101 14.63 -9.24 1.92
C GLY A 101 13.13 -9.57 1.82
N ALA A 102 12.48 -10.03 2.89
CA ALA A 102 11.04 -10.32 2.94
C ALA A 102 10.11 -9.08 2.86
N GLY A 103 10.67 -7.87 2.75
CA GLY A 103 9.92 -6.61 2.66
C GLY A 103 9.50 -6.21 1.24
N LYS A 104 9.04 -7.16 0.42
CA LYS A 104 8.68 -6.90 -0.98
C LYS A 104 7.18 -6.67 -1.15
N SER A 105 6.85 -5.74 -2.03
CA SER A 105 5.51 -5.53 -2.58
C SER A 105 5.58 -5.79 -4.08
N LEU A 106 4.62 -6.56 -4.59
CA LEU A 106 4.40 -6.75 -6.01
C LEU A 106 3.21 -5.87 -6.41
N VAL A 107 3.23 -5.38 -7.64
CA VAL A 107 2.17 -4.54 -8.18
C VAL A 107 1.85 -4.98 -9.59
N THR A 108 0.57 -5.16 -9.92
CA THR A 108 0.13 -5.44 -11.30
C THR A 108 -0.95 -4.47 -11.77
N THR A 109 -0.97 -4.24 -13.08
CA THR A 109 -2.01 -3.50 -13.81
C THR A 109 -1.86 -3.75 -15.31
N ILE A 110 -2.76 -3.26 -16.15
CA ILE A 110 -2.51 -3.13 -17.59
C ILE A 110 -1.65 -1.88 -17.84
N SER A 111 -0.49 -2.10 -18.46
CA SER A 111 0.53 -1.06 -18.65
C SER A 111 0.13 -0.05 -19.73
N PRO A 112 0.20 1.27 -19.47
CA PRO A 112 -0.01 2.30 -20.48
C PRO A 112 1.03 2.29 -21.60
N MET A 113 2.21 1.72 -21.36
CA MET A 113 3.28 1.68 -22.37
C MET A 113 3.11 0.55 -23.38
N THR A 114 2.54 -0.56 -22.93
CA THR A 114 2.56 -1.83 -23.68
C THR A 114 1.15 -2.36 -23.98
N GLY A 115 0.12 -1.85 -23.32
CA GLY A 115 -1.26 -2.30 -23.49
C GLY A 115 -1.53 -3.72 -22.97
N ILE A 116 -0.58 -4.32 -22.26
CA ILE A 116 -0.69 -5.68 -21.71
C ILE A 116 -0.50 -5.68 -20.18
N PRO A 117 -0.95 -6.74 -19.48
CA PRO A 117 -0.63 -6.96 -18.08
C PRO A 117 0.87 -6.82 -17.79
N ILE A 118 1.20 -6.05 -16.75
CA ILE A 118 2.56 -5.91 -16.24
C ILE A 118 2.60 -6.22 -14.75
N ASP A 119 3.76 -6.70 -14.29
CA ASP A 119 4.10 -6.74 -12.88
C ASP A 119 5.36 -5.91 -12.60
N SER A 120 5.43 -5.36 -11.40
CA SER A 120 6.59 -4.60 -10.93
C SER A 120 6.87 -4.94 -9.46
N ASN A 121 8.14 -5.11 -9.11
CA ASN A 121 8.58 -5.46 -7.76
C ASN A 121 9.26 -4.28 -7.10
N VAL A 122 8.92 -4.02 -5.84
CA VAL A 122 9.50 -2.93 -5.08
C VAL A 122 9.70 -3.34 -3.62
N GLY A 123 10.74 -2.78 -3.01
CA GLY A 123 10.94 -2.88 -1.56
C GLY A 123 10.14 -1.81 -0.81
N GLY A 124 10.46 -1.62 0.47
CA GLY A 124 9.77 -0.66 1.33
C GLY A 124 8.84 -1.39 2.30
N HIS A 125 7.97 -0.64 2.99
CA HIS A 125 7.18 -1.21 4.08
C HIS A 125 5.72 -1.49 3.72
N PHE A 126 5.20 -1.02 2.57
CA PHE A 126 3.78 -1.10 2.25
C PHE A 126 3.21 -2.53 2.28
N GLY A 127 3.78 -3.48 1.52
CA GLY A 127 3.30 -4.86 1.47
C GLY A 127 3.28 -5.56 2.83
N PRO A 128 4.39 -5.54 3.60
CA PRO A 128 4.41 -6.02 4.98
C PRO A 128 3.37 -5.35 5.90
N LEU A 129 3.29 -4.03 5.88
CA LEU A 129 2.37 -3.28 6.73
C LEU A 129 0.91 -3.55 6.36
N LEU A 130 0.60 -3.72 5.07
CA LEU A 130 -0.72 -4.13 4.60
C LEU A 130 -1.11 -5.50 5.17
N LYS A 131 -0.15 -6.45 5.18
CA LYS A 131 -0.34 -7.77 5.79
C LYS A 131 -0.55 -7.68 7.30
N PHE A 132 0.21 -6.85 8.00
CA PHE A 132 0.01 -6.60 9.44
C PHE A 132 -1.29 -5.86 9.75
N SER A 133 -1.84 -5.12 8.80
CA SER A 133 -3.20 -4.56 8.85
C SER A 133 -4.28 -5.61 8.56
N GLY A 134 -3.93 -6.87 8.30
CA GLY A 134 -4.88 -7.97 8.13
C GLY A 134 -5.36 -8.19 6.69
N PHE A 135 -4.59 -7.76 5.68
CA PHE A 135 -4.92 -7.99 4.26
C PHE A 135 -3.73 -8.57 3.49
N ASP A 136 -3.97 -9.62 2.70
CA ASP A 136 -2.94 -10.24 1.85
C ASP A 136 -2.67 -9.46 0.55
N ALA A 137 -3.69 -8.75 0.05
CA ALA A 137 -3.59 -7.93 -1.14
C ALA A 137 -4.55 -6.72 -1.06
N LEU A 138 -4.24 -5.69 -1.83
CA LEU A 138 -5.07 -4.51 -2.09
C LEU A 138 -5.39 -4.48 -3.59
N VAL A 139 -6.65 -4.33 -3.94
CA VAL A 139 -7.15 -4.13 -5.31
C VAL A 139 -7.79 -2.76 -5.38
N VAL A 140 -7.31 -1.91 -6.28
CA VAL A 140 -7.87 -0.56 -6.48
C VAL A 140 -8.44 -0.42 -7.89
N THR A 141 -9.73 -0.10 -7.99
CA THR A 141 -10.49 0.06 -9.24
C THR A 141 -11.19 1.41 -9.31
N GLY A 142 -11.80 1.72 -10.46
CA GLY A 142 -12.52 2.96 -10.69
C GLY A 142 -11.60 4.13 -11.05
N ILE A 143 -12.21 5.29 -11.25
CA ILE A 143 -11.55 6.59 -11.45
C ILE A 143 -12.29 7.58 -10.55
N ALA A 144 -11.59 8.20 -9.60
CA ALA A 144 -12.22 9.14 -8.69
C ALA A 144 -12.65 10.42 -9.41
N GLN A 145 -13.69 11.09 -8.87
CA GLN A 145 -14.17 12.36 -9.43
C GLN A 145 -13.19 13.52 -9.16
N GLU A 146 -12.50 13.48 -8.03
CA GLU A 146 -11.49 14.43 -7.57
C GLU A 146 -10.25 13.69 -7.05
N GLU A 147 -9.21 14.41 -6.65
CA GLU A 147 -8.01 13.77 -6.10
C GLU A 147 -8.27 13.16 -4.73
N VAL A 148 -7.93 11.89 -4.57
CA VAL A 148 -8.18 11.13 -3.33
C VAL A 148 -6.93 10.44 -2.79
N ILE A 149 -6.93 10.19 -1.49
CA ILE A 149 -6.08 9.20 -0.84
C ILE A 149 -6.91 8.03 -0.33
N VAL A 150 -6.35 6.83 -0.41
CA VAL A 150 -6.90 5.64 0.25
C VAL A 150 -6.08 5.39 1.50
N VAL A 151 -6.72 5.34 2.66
CA VAL A 151 -6.06 5.17 3.96
C VAL A 151 -6.54 3.88 4.60
N ILE A 152 -5.60 2.98 4.90
CA ILE A 152 -5.81 1.73 5.62
C ILE A 152 -5.21 1.92 7.00
N ASP A 153 -6.06 2.14 8.00
CA ASP A 153 -5.67 2.43 9.36
C ASP A 153 -6.01 1.24 10.27
N ALA A 154 -5.00 0.43 10.59
CA ALA A 154 -5.16 -0.71 11.47
C ALA A 154 -5.19 -0.32 12.96
N THR A 155 -4.78 0.90 13.31
CA THR A 155 -4.89 1.38 14.70
C THR A 155 -6.35 1.66 15.06
N ALA A 156 -7.14 2.15 14.09
CA ALA A 156 -8.56 2.39 14.21
C ALA A 156 -9.45 1.30 13.58
N ASN A 157 -8.87 0.27 12.95
CA ASN A 157 -9.58 -0.79 12.22
C ASN A 157 -10.54 -0.26 11.13
N GLU A 158 -10.09 0.75 10.39
CA GLU A 158 -10.88 1.38 9.35
C GLU A 158 -10.11 1.55 8.04
N VAL A 159 -10.85 1.51 6.95
CA VAL A 159 -10.39 1.91 5.62
C VAL A 159 -11.21 3.12 5.19
N ARG A 160 -10.53 4.16 4.70
CA ARG A 160 -11.12 5.42 4.27
C ARG A 160 -10.66 5.78 2.86
N VAL A 161 -11.56 6.37 2.09
CA VAL A 161 -11.18 7.16 0.92
C VAL A 161 -11.47 8.62 1.27
N GLU A 162 -10.44 9.45 1.21
CA GLU A 162 -10.51 10.87 1.59
C GLU A 162 -10.06 11.76 0.44
N THR A 163 -10.61 12.95 0.33
CA THR A 163 -10.16 13.94 -0.66
C THR A 163 -8.80 14.53 -0.25
N ALA A 164 -7.96 14.86 -1.24
CA ALA A 164 -6.57 15.27 -1.05
C ALA A 164 -6.23 16.57 -1.82
N PRO A 165 -6.84 17.72 -1.45
CA PRO A 165 -6.82 18.92 -2.29
C PRO A 165 -5.54 19.76 -2.21
N LYS A 166 -4.74 19.67 -1.13
CA LYS A 166 -3.65 20.64 -0.85
C LYS A 166 -2.29 20.03 -0.59
N GLU A 167 -2.21 18.71 -0.54
CA GLU A 167 -0.99 17.97 -0.34
C GLU A 167 -0.12 18.04 -1.59
N ALA A 168 1.19 17.92 -1.39
CA ALA A 168 2.15 17.97 -2.48
C ALA A 168 1.92 16.84 -3.48
N THR A 169 2.17 17.08 -4.77
CA THR A 169 2.07 16.04 -5.79
C THR A 169 3.33 15.17 -5.84
N ASP A 170 4.50 15.75 -5.58
CA ASP A 170 5.75 15.02 -5.70
C ASP A 170 5.97 14.06 -4.52
N SER A 171 6.24 12.79 -4.85
CA SER A 171 6.30 11.68 -3.89
C SER A 171 7.23 11.91 -2.70
N HIS A 172 8.34 12.65 -2.87
CA HIS A 172 9.30 12.89 -1.78
C HIS A 172 8.73 13.82 -0.69
N LEU A 173 7.94 14.82 -1.08
CA LEU A 173 7.24 15.71 -0.14
C LEU A 173 5.97 15.04 0.40
N LEU A 174 5.20 14.42 -0.48
CA LEU A 174 3.94 13.77 -0.13
C LEU A 174 4.13 12.63 0.87
N ALA A 175 5.16 11.79 0.67
CA ALA A 175 5.46 10.70 1.60
C ALA A 175 5.81 11.22 3.00
N GLU A 176 6.59 12.29 3.11
CA GLU A 176 6.91 12.91 4.39
C GLU A 176 5.65 13.51 5.05
N GLN A 177 4.85 14.25 4.29
CA GLN A 177 3.60 14.85 4.76
C GLN A 177 2.64 13.80 5.32
N LEU A 178 2.36 12.74 4.57
CA LEU A 178 1.42 11.71 4.97
C LEU A 178 1.97 10.83 6.10
N THR A 179 3.28 10.52 6.10
CA THR A 179 3.91 9.75 7.20
C THR A 179 3.75 10.49 8.53
N ARG A 180 4.00 11.80 8.55
CA ARG A 180 3.84 12.63 9.75
C ARG A 180 2.39 12.97 10.08
N MET A 181 1.50 12.95 9.10
CA MET A 181 0.07 13.21 9.30
C MET A 181 -0.63 12.04 10.00
N PHE A 182 -0.28 10.80 9.64
CA PHE A 182 -0.90 9.60 10.20
C PHE A 182 -0.11 9.02 11.38
N GLY A 183 1.22 9.07 11.34
CA GLY A 183 2.04 8.63 12.47
C GLY A 183 2.04 9.66 13.61
N THR A 184 1.93 9.17 14.84
CA THR A 184 1.82 10.04 16.03
C THR A 184 3.15 10.25 16.75
N THR A 185 4.05 9.27 16.68
CA THR A 185 5.34 9.29 17.38
C THR A 185 6.48 8.90 16.42
N PRO A 186 7.75 9.23 16.74
CA PRO A 186 8.89 8.81 15.92
C PRO A 186 8.98 7.31 15.65
N ASN A 187 8.56 6.49 16.62
CA ASN A 187 8.49 5.04 16.46
C ASN A 187 7.26 4.59 15.66
N ASP A 188 6.24 5.43 15.56
CA ASP A 188 5.02 5.12 14.79
C ASP A 188 5.21 5.41 13.29
N PHE A 189 6.10 6.34 12.94
CA PHE A 189 6.43 6.64 11.54
C PHE A 189 6.92 5.43 10.74
N GLU A 190 7.56 4.45 11.40
CA GLU A 190 7.99 3.22 10.73
C GLU A 190 6.84 2.29 10.34
N ASN A 191 5.69 2.44 11.00
CA ASN A 191 4.47 1.68 10.76
C ASN A 191 3.55 2.37 9.73
N VAL A 192 4.00 3.49 9.16
CA VAL A 192 3.31 4.17 8.06
C VAL A 192 4.09 3.97 6.77
N SER A 193 3.40 3.59 5.71
CA SER A 193 3.96 3.55 4.37
C SER A 193 2.98 4.12 3.36
N VAL A 194 3.54 4.83 2.39
CA VAL A 194 2.84 5.65 1.41
C VAL A 194 3.27 5.19 0.04
N VAL A 195 2.30 4.85 -0.80
CA VAL A 195 2.49 4.60 -2.23
C VAL A 195 1.98 5.80 -3.00
N SER A 196 2.81 6.41 -3.84
CA SER A 196 2.44 7.59 -4.62
C SER A 196 3.18 7.65 -5.95
N ALA A 197 2.71 8.52 -6.84
CA ALA A 197 3.38 8.86 -8.08
C ALA A 197 3.52 10.38 -8.17
N GLY A 198 4.68 10.86 -8.63
CA GLY A 198 4.96 12.29 -8.73
C GLY A 198 4.33 12.94 -9.97
N SER A 199 4.51 14.25 -10.11
CA SER A 199 4.00 15.07 -11.22
C SER A 199 4.37 14.53 -12.61
N GLY A 200 5.56 13.94 -12.76
CA GLY A 200 5.99 13.34 -14.04
C GLY A 200 5.06 12.24 -14.57
N ALA A 201 4.30 11.56 -13.71
CA ALA A 201 3.34 10.54 -14.13
C ALA A 201 2.09 11.11 -14.83
N GLU A 202 1.82 12.42 -14.72
CA GLU A 202 0.75 13.11 -15.44
C GLU A 202 1.14 13.48 -16.88
N HIS A 203 2.45 13.45 -17.18
CA HIS A 203 3.00 13.90 -18.46
C HIS A 203 3.70 12.79 -19.24
N ALA A 204 3.87 11.60 -18.65
CA ALA A 204 4.55 10.48 -19.28
C ALA A 204 3.84 9.15 -18.96
N LEU A 205 3.81 8.24 -19.94
CA LEU A 205 3.25 6.89 -19.77
C LEU A 205 4.16 5.96 -18.94
N MET A 206 5.42 6.31 -18.73
CA MET A 206 6.39 5.53 -17.95
C MET A 206 6.38 5.90 -16.46
N GLY A 207 5.31 6.55 -15.96
CA GLY A 207 5.22 7.04 -14.58
C GLY A 207 5.59 5.96 -13.55
N CYS A 208 6.58 6.27 -12.70
CA CYS A 208 7.05 5.38 -11.65
C CYS A 208 6.10 5.40 -10.45
N LEU A 209 5.90 4.24 -9.84
CA LEU A 209 5.18 4.10 -8.58
C LEU A 209 6.18 4.03 -7.42
N ASN A 210 6.08 4.95 -6.47
CA ASN A 210 7.02 5.11 -5.36
C ASN A 210 6.42 4.57 -4.07
N PHE A 211 7.19 3.77 -3.34
CA PHE A 211 6.84 3.16 -2.08
C PHE A 211 7.74 3.72 -0.98
N SER A 212 7.13 4.26 0.08
CA SER A 212 7.88 4.85 1.18
C SER A 212 8.27 3.82 2.25
N TRP A 213 9.36 4.12 2.93
CA TRP A 213 9.74 3.52 4.20
C TRP A 213 10.42 4.58 5.06
N TRP A 214 10.28 4.48 6.38
CA TRP A 214 10.88 5.43 7.30
C TRP A 214 12.34 5.06 7.59
N ASP A 215 13.27 5.96 7.30
CA ASP A 215 14.67 5.81 7.70
C ASP A 215 14.89 6.47 9.06
N TRP A 216 14.81 5.67 10.12
CA TRP A 216 14.98 6.13 11.50
C TRP A 216 16.34 6.77 11.77
N ARG A 217 17.40 6.42 11.02
CA ARG A 217 18.73 7.02 11.18
C ARG A 217 18.78 8.43 10.61
N ARG A 218 18.02 8.68 9.55
CA ARG A 218 17.96 9.99 8.86
C ARG A 218 16.76 10.83 9.27
N GLY A 219 15.78 10.25 9.96
CA GLY A 219 14.56 10.93 10.40
C GLY A 219 13.69 11.42 9.24
N THR A 220 13.65 10.69 8.12
CA THR A 220 12.87 11.06 6.92
C THR A 220 12.32 9.85 6.18
N ALA A 221 11.21 10.03 5.47
CA ALA A 221 10.65 9.06 4.55
C ALA A 221 11.52 8.93 3.30
N ARG A 222 11.94 7.70 3.01
CA ARG A 222 12.72 7.35 1.81
C ARG A 222 11.86 6.56 0.85
N LEU A 223 12.17 6.66 -0.44
CA LEU A 223 11.40 6.01 -1.49
C LEU A 223 12.17 4.86 -2.13
N LYS A 224 11.42 3.82 -2.51
CA LYS A 224 11.81 2.76 -3.45
C LYS A 224 10.81 2.77 -4.60
N GLN A 225 11.20 2.30 -5.78
CA GLN A 225 10.38 2.46 -6.98
C GLN A 225 10.03 1.12 -7.61
N ALA A 226 8.74 0.95 -7.89
CA ALA A 226 8.23 0.08 -8.95
C ALA A 226 8.35 0.88 -10.27
N GLY A 227 9.54 0.81 -10.87
CA GLY A 227 9.98 1.76 -11.91
C GLY A 227 9.69 1.38 -13.36
N ARG A 228 8.92 0.31 -13.61
CA ARG A 228 8.59 -0.17 -14.97
C ARG A 228 7.10 -0.34 -15.14
N GLY A 229 6.64 -0.22 -16.39
CA GLY A 229 5.27 -0.54 -16.77
C GLY A 229 4.26 0.57 -16.57
N GLY A 230 4.69 1.79 -16.21
CA GLY A 230 3.80 2.95 -16.16
C GLY A 230 2.72 2.93 -15.08
N ILE A 231 2.89 2.13 -14.03
CA ILE A 231 1.86 1.96 -12.98
C ILE A 231 1.57 3.29 -12.26
N GLY A 232 2.57 4.16 -12.12
CA GLY A 232 2.38 5.50 -11.54
C GLY A 232 1.45 6.37 -12.39
N THR A 233 1.50 6.25 -13.72
CA THR A 233 0.56 6.93 -14.63
C THR A 233 -0.86 6.42 -14.43
N VAL A 234 -1.04 5.11 -14.29
CA VAL A 234 -2.36 4.52 -13.99
C VAL A 234 -2.90 5.05 -12.66
N LEU A 235 -2.06 5.14 -11.61
CA LEU A 235 -2.44 5.68 -10.30
C LEU A 235 -2.96 7.12 -10.42
N ARG A 236 -2.21 7.98 -11.13
CA ARG A 236 -2.60 9.39 -11.32
C ARG A 236 -3.81 9.55 -12.23
N HIS A 237 -3.96 8.73 -13.27
CA HIS A 237 -5.14 8.72 -14.14
C HIS A 237 -6.42 8.41 -13.36
N LYS A 238 -6.34 7.51 -12.38
CA LYS A 238 -7.45 7.21 -11.45
C LYS A 238 -7.71 8.32 -10.42
N LYS A 239 -6.98 9.43 -10.49
CA LYS A 239 -6.95 10.57 -9.55
C LYS A 239 -6.60 10.17 -8.12
N ILE A 240 -5.78 9.13 -7.97
CA ILE A 240 -5.27 8.72 -6.66
C ILE A 240 -3.94 9.46 -6.42
N LYS A 241 -3.89 10.23 -5.34
CA LYS A 241 -2.68 10.93 -4.90
C LYS A 241 -1.78 10.00 -4.10
N ALA A 242 -2.36 9.20 -3.20
CA ALA A 242 -1.62 8.19 -2.47
C ALA A 242 -2.48 7.02 -1.99
N LEU A 243 -1.82 5.89 -1.77
CA LEU A 243 -2.32 4.78 -0.95
C LEU A 243 -1.48 4.79 0.34
N VAL A 244 -2.13 4.88 1.49
CA VAL A 244 -1.48 4.95 2.79
C VAL A 244 -1.88 3.75 3.61
N VAL A 245 -0.90 3.08 4.20
CA VAL A 245 -1.14 2.07 5.23
C VAL A 245 -0.50 2.55 6.53
N HIS A 246 -1.27 2.51 7.61
CA HIS A 246 -0.82 2.70 8.98
C HIS A 246 -1.11 1.41 9.73
N ALA A 247 -0.08 0.59 9.92
CA ALA A 247 -0.21 -0.65 10.66
C ALA A 247 -0.07 -0.41 12.17
N ARG A 248 -0.54 -1.37 12.97
CA ARG A 248 -0.20 -1.39 14.38
C ARG A 248 1.30 -1.66 14.55
N PRO A 249 1.94 -1.16 15.62
CA PRO A 249 3.32 -1.51 15.92
C PRO A 249 3.52 -3.03 15.97
N TRP A 250 4.37 -3.55 15.09
CA TRP A 250 4.62 -4.99 14.97
C TRP A 250 5.88 -5.45 15.73
N LYS A 251 6.69 -4.51 16.26
CA LYS A 251 7.90 -4.86 17.02
C LYS A 251 7.54 -5.68 18.26
N ASN A 252 7.61 -6.99 18.15
CA ASN A 252 7.86 -7.86 19.30
C ASN A 252 9.13 -7.33 19.98
N LYS A 253 9.10 -7.11 21.30
CA LYS A 253 10.32 -6.86 22.07
C LYS A 253 11.22 -8.08 21.85
N TRP A 254 12.23 -7.95 21.00
CA TRP A 254 13.27 -8.97 20.85
C TRP A 254 13.91 -9.13 22.21
N THR A 255 13.67 -10.28 22.84
CA THR A 255 14.33 -10.68 24.07
C THR A 255 15.37 -11.70 23.65
N ILE A 256 16.65 -11.32 23.72
CA ILE A 256 17.74 -12.28 23.63
C ILE A 256 17.88 -12.85 25.04
N THR A 257 17.33 -14.03 25.25
CA THR A 257 17.64 -14.81 26.45
C THR A 257 18.93 -15.55 26.14
N LEU A 258 20.03 -15.12 26.74
CA LEU A 258 21.26 -15.91 26.71
C LEU A 258 20.98 -17.19 27.51
N ASP A 259 21.26 -18.35 26.92
CA ASP A 259 21.19 -19.61 27.63
C ASP A 259 22.24 -19.58 28.75
N PRO A 260 21.85 -19.66 30.04
CA PRO A 260 22.80 -19.64 31.14
C PRO A 260 23.86 -20.75 31.04
N GLY A 261 23.56 -21.86 30.34
CA GLY A 261 24.44 -23.01 30.21
C GLY A 261 25.63 -22.85 29.26
N LEU A 262 25.75 -21.72 28.54
CA LEU A 262 26.88 -21.45 27.63
C LEU A 262 28.09 -20.78 28.32
N ALA A 263 27.99 -20.47 29.61
CA ALA A 263 29.09 -19.87 30.38
C ALA A 263 29.97 -20.91 31.13
N GLU A 264 29.60 -22.19 31.11
CA GLU A 264 30.26 -23.25 31.90
C GLU A 264 31.03 -24.30 31.06
N ASN A 265 31.31 -24.04 29.77
CA ASN A 265 32.21 -24.87 28.95
C ASN A 265 33.43 -24.08 28.46
#